data_AF-A0A3M1M597-F1
#
_entry.id   AF-A0A3M1M597-F1
#
_cell.length_a   1.000
_cell.length_b   1.000
_cell.length_c   1.000
_cell.angle_alpha   90.00
_cell.angle_beta   90.00
_cell.angle_gamma   90.00
#
_symmetry.space_group_name_H-M   'P 1'
#
loop_
_entity.id
_entity.type
_entity.pdbx_description
1 polymer ?
#
loop_
_entity_poly.entity_id
_entity_poly.type
_entity_poly.pdbx_seq_one_letter_code
_entity_poly.pdbx_strand_id
1 'polypeptide(L)'
;PKYVVSTVSFSPLIPPDRLSPDIQMILWAGGLYGLNSICRSSLSQAAGAVLGAAQAVEPPRRDRPVIGMTSLGSSCLSYMKRLKAPLEERGFEVAVFHATGMGGMAFESLARQGFFAAVMDFALPELGNLMVGSVVNAGADRLTGAGAMGIPQIVAPGCIDLIDFAGWQEIPEKYRDRPFHAHNRLIKSSGLSPEERRALVRDIVARLRQAKGPVHFILPAGGVEEWDREGEPAHDPEGLAAICDELRRTVSAPIAMTEVAAHINDQAFSDAALAVLDDWIARGIVKR
;
A
#
# COMPACT_ATOMS: atom_id res chain seq x y z
N PRO A 1 17.53 2.99 16.65
CA PRO A 1 16.16 2.66 17.12
C PRO A 1 15.39 3.94 17.42
N LYS A 2 14.17 4.10 16.91
CA LYS A 2 13.30 5.27 17.21
C LYS A 2 12.35 4.87 18.34
N TYR A 3 12.45 5.55 19.49
CA TYR A 3 11.68 5.18 20.68
C TYR A 3 11.06 6.41 21.34
N VAL A 4 9.78 6.32 21.68
CA VAL A 4 9.05 7.41 22.36
C VAL A 4 8.45 6.90 23.66
N VAL A 5 8.74 7.61 24.75
CA VAL A 5 8.08 7.47 26.04
C VAL A 5 7.05 8.60 26.14
N SER A 6 5.77 8.27 26.16
CA SER A 6 4.70 9.28 26.14
C SER A 6 3.54 8.88 27.05
N THR A 7 2.88 9.87 27.65
CA THR A 7 1.63 9.71 28.42
C THR A 7 0.43 9.40 27.53
N VAL A 8 0.58 9.53 26.22
CA VAL A 8 -0.45 9.27 25.20
C VAL A 8 0.04 8.31 24.11
N SER A 9 0.98 7.42 24.43
CA SER A 9 1.45 6.40 23.50
C SER A 9 0.29 5.56 22.94
N PHE A 10 0.27 5.36 21.62
CA PHE A 10 -0.80 4.65 20.89
C PHE A 10 -2.21 5.25 21.05
N SER A 11 -2.31 6.48 21.55
CA SER A 11 -3.59 7.18 21.70
C SER A 11 -4.14 7.59 20.33
N PRO A 12 -5.48 7.61 20.15
CA PRO A 12 -6.11 8.21 18.96
C PRO A 12 -5.80 9.71 18.80
N LEU A 13 -5.22 10.36 19.82
CA LEU A 13 -4.71 11.73 19.74
C LEU A 13 -3.47 11.87 18.83
N ILE A 14 -2.75 10.77 18.60
CA ILE A 14 -1.58 10.75 17.71
C ILE A 14 -2.05 10.19 16.38
N PRO A 15 -2.18 11.04 15.35
CA PRO A 15 -2.66 10.56 14.06
C PRO A 15 -1.56 9.68 13.41
N PRO A 16 -1.93 8.60 12.71
CA PRO A 16 -0.97 7.59 12.25
C PRO A 16 0.12 8.12 11.30
N ASP A 17 -0.20 9.15 10.51
CA ASP A 17 0.71 9.82 9.58
C ASP A 17 1.90 10.52 10.27
N ARG A 18 1.80 10.78 11.58
CA ARG A 18 2.91 11.34 12.37
C ARG A 18 3.84 10.28 12.95
N LEU A 19 3.52 9.00 12.78
CA LEU A 19 4.31 7.90 13.31
C LEU A 19 5.30 7.41 12.24
N SER A 20 6.58 7.34 12.62
CA SER A 20 7.56 6.63 11.79
C SER A 20 7.21 5.14 11.74
N PRO A 21 7.33 4.46 10.59
CA PRO A 21 6.98 3.04 10.46
C PRO A 21 7.68 2.10 11.46
N ASP A 22 8.91 2.45 11.84
CA ASP A 22 9.80 1.74 12.75
C ASP A 22 9.79 2.31 14.18
N ILE A 23 8.79 3.14 14.53
CA ILE A 23 8.69 3.73 15.86
C ILE A 23 8.29 2.68 16.90
N GLN A 24 8.97 2.71 18.03
CA GLN A 24 8.57 1.99 19.23
C GLN A 24 8.04 3.00 20.24
N MET A 25 6.97 2.64 20.96
CA MET A 25 6.42 3.49 22.00
C MET A 25 6.08 2.68 23.25
N ILE A 26 6.18 3.33 24.41
CA ILE A 26 5.67 2.78 25.67
C ILE A 26 4.80 3.83 26.35
N LEU A 27 3.70 3.40 26.96
CA LEU A 27 2.85 4.27 27.76
C LEU A 27 3.54 4.59 29.09
N TRP A 28 3.80 5.87 29.34
CA TRP A 28 4.33 6.34 30.62
C TRP A 28 3.22 6.69 31.59
N ALA A 29 2.53 5.66 32.08
CA ALA A 29 1.42 5.82 33.00
C ALA A 29 1.89 6.41 34.35
N GLY A 30 1.29 7.53 34.76
CA GLY A 30 1.56 8.15 36.06
C GLY A 30 2.81 9.04 36.15
N GLY A 31 3.40 9.40 35.01
CA GLY A 31 4.58 10.29 34.88
C GLY A 31 4.35 11.79 35.00
N LEU A 32 3.11 12.22 35.27
CA LEU A 32 2.77 13.64 35.19
C LEU A 32 3.46 14.51 36.26
N TYR A 33 3.85 13.90 37.40
CA TYR A 33 4.46 14.63 38.50
C TYR A 33 5.41 13.74 39.32
N GLY A 34 6.71 13.94 39.13
CA GLY A 34 7.76 13.26 39.90
C GLY A 34 8.05 11.81 39.51
N LEU A 35 9.08 11.24 40.12
CA LEU A 35 9.54 9.87 39.89
C LEU A 35 8.98 8.91 40.93
N ASN A 36 7.79 8.36 40.69
CA ASN A 36 7.26 7.24 41.48
C ASN A 36 7.75 5.87 40.94
N SER A 37 7.43 4.79 41.64
CA SER A 37 7.83 3.42 41.28
C SER A 37 7.35 2.99 39.89
N ILE A 38 6.14 3.40 39.49
CA ILE A 38 5.55 3.10 38.18
C ILE A 38 6.34 3.82 37.07
N CYS A 39 6.69 5.08 37.30
CA CYS A 39 7.51 5.87 36.39
C CYS A 39 8.89 5.28 36.19
N ARG A 40 9.55 4.91 37.30
CA ARG A 40 10.89 4.29 37.27
C ARG A 40 10.86 2.96 36.52
N SER A 41 9.83 2.13 36.72
CA SER A 41 9.67 0.87 36.00
C SER A 41 9.50 1.10 34.49
N SER A 42 8.61 2.02 34.09
CA SER A 42 8.37 2.33 32.67
C SER A 42 9.61 2.91 31.97
N LEU A 43 10.31 3.85 32.63
CA LEU A 43 11.54 4.46 32.10
C LEU A 43 12.69 3.44 32.03
N SER A 44 12.81 2.56 33.03
CA SER A 44 13.81 1.49 33.03
C SER A 44 13.58 0.51 31.87
N GLN A 45 12.33 0.11 31.62
CA GLN A 45 11.97 -0.72 30.47
C GLN A 45 12.29 -0.02 29.14
N ALA A 46 11.94 1.26 29.00
CA ALA A 46 12.27 2.04 27.81
C ALA A 46 13.78 2.12 27.56
N ALA A 47 14.56 2.42 28.59
CA ALA A 47 16.02 2.48 28.50
C ALA A 47 16.62 1.12 28.11
N GLY A 48 16.15 0.02 28.71
CA GLY A 48 16.55 -1.33 28.35
C GLY A 48 16.22 -1.69 26.91
N ALA A 49 15.02 -1.35 26.43
CA ALA A 49 14.61 -1.58 25.04
C ALA A 49 15.49 -0.80 24.05
N VAL A 50 15.79 0.47 24.34
CA VAL A 50 16.67 1.30 23.50
C VAL A 50 18.09 0.76 23.50
N LEU A 51 18.66 0.43 24.66
CA LEU A 51 20.01 -0.10 24.78
C LEU A 51 20.15 -1.44 24.04
N GLY A 52 19.22 -2.37 24.29
CA GLY A 52 19.20 -3.67 23.62
C GLY A 52 19.07 -3.53 22.11
N ALA A 53 18.13 -2.71 21.63
CA ALA A 53 17.98 -2.46 20.20
C ALA A 53 19.21 -1.78 19.59
N ALA A 54 19.87 -0.86 20.31
CA ALA A 54 21.08 -0.21 19.82
C ALA A 54 22.28 -1.16 19.72
N GLN A 55 22.35 -2.17 20.60
CA GLN A 55 23.42 -3.16 20.61
C GLN A 55 23.17 -4.33 19.65
N ALA A 56 21.91 -4.71 19.43
CA ALA A 56 21.54 -5.92 18.71
C ALA A 56 20.95 -5.71 17.31
N VAL A 57 20.61 -4.47 16.92
CA VAL A 57 20.06 -4.21 15.57
C VAL A 57 21.03 -4.68 14.50
N GLU A 58 20.53 -5.51 13.59
CA GLU A 58 21.18 -5.77 12.32
C GLU A 58 20.73 -4.70 11.31
N PRO A 59 21.66 -3.88 10.78
CA PRO A 59 21.28 -2.92 9.76
C PRO A 59 20.83 -3.65 8.49
N PRO A 60 19.88 -3.10 7.72
CA PRO A 60 19.50 -3.65 6.43
C PRO A 60 20.75 -3.82 5.55
N ARG A 61 20.95 -5.04 5.04
CA ARG A 61 22.00 -5.29 4.06
C ARG A 61 21.58 -4.62 2.74
N ARG A 62 22.53 -3.99 2.06
CA ARG A 62 22.31 -3.31 0.77
C ARG A 62 23.10 -3.97 -0.36
N ASP A 63 23.26 -5.29 -0.25
CA ASP A 63 23.98 -6.13 -1.20
C ASP A 63 23.17 -6.38 -2.47
N ARG A 64 21.84 -6.23 -2.42
CA ARG A 64 20.94 -6.39 -3.56
C ARG A 64 20.01 -5.17 -3.69
N PRO A 65 19.69 -4.73 -4.92
CA PRO A 65 18.64 -3.75 -5.12
C PRO A 65 17.28 -4.31 -4.69
N VAL A 66 16.44 -3.44 -4.13
CA VAL A 66 15.14 -3.84 -3.58
C VAL A 66 14.01 -3.46 -4.54
N ILE A 67 13.12 -4.41 -4.82
CA ILE A 67 11.80 -4.16 -5.40
C ILE A 67 10.81 -3.97 -4.25
N GLY A 68 10.24 -2.76 -4.14
CA GLY A 68 9.13 -2.51 -3.25
C GLY A 68 7.84 -3.02 -3.91
N MET A 69 7.03 -3.80 -3.20
CA MET A 69 5.74 -4.29 -3.70
C MET A 69 4.64 -4.05 -2.68
N THR A 70 3.49 -3.51 -3.10
CA THR A 70 2.32 -3.41 -2.21
C THR A 70 1.40 -4.59 -2.43
N SER A 71 0.71 -5.04 -1.38
CA SER A 71 -0.32 -6.08 -1.47
C SER A 71 -1.28 -6.05 -0.28
N LEU A 72 -2.37 -6.80 -0.35
CA LEU A 72 -3.18 -7.24 0.79
C LEU A 72 -2.85 -8.70 1.17
N GLY A 73 -3.61 -9.23 2.13
CA GLY A 73 -3.56 -10.63 2.53
C GLY A 73 -3.73 -11.59 1.35
N SER A 74 -3.04 -12.74 1.42
CA SER A 74 -2.92 -13.63 0.26
C SER A 74 -4.19 -14.39 -0.17
N SER A 75 -5.27 -14.21 0.59
CA SER A 75 -6.63 -14.61 0.24
C SER A 75 -7.35 -13.61 -0.67
N CYS A 76 -6.83 -12.39 -0.79
CA CYS A 76 -7.36 -11.31 -1.63
C CYS A 76 -6.46 -11.05 -2.83
N LEU A 77 -5.15 -10.86 -2.59
CA LEU A 77 -4.17 -10.63 -3.64
C LEU A 77 -3.07 -11.69 -3.56
N SER A 78 -2.78 -12.40 -4.64
CA SER A 78 -1.89 -13.57 -4.62
C SER A 78 -0.71 -13.50 -5.60
N TYR A 79 -0.60 -12.41 -6.39
CA TYR A 79 0.51 -12.21 -7.34
C TYR A 79 1.89 -12.26 -6.67
N MET A 80 2.01 -11.86 -5.39
CA MET A 80 3.31 -11.86 -4.70
C MET A 80 3.90 -13.28 -4.60
N LYS A 81 3.06 -14.31 -4.49
CA LYS A 81 3.48 -15.72 -4.47
C LYS A 81 4.13 -16.15 -5.79
N ARG A 82 3.71 -15.55 -6.89
CA ARG A 82 4.19 -15.83 -8.25
C ARG A 82 5.38 -14.96 -8.64
N LEU A 83 5.49 -13.77 -8.06
CA LEU A 83 6.52 -12.79 -8.40
C LEU A 83 7.78 -12.91 -7.54
N LYS A 84 7.68 -13.31 -6.27
CA LYS A 84 8.81 -13.27 -5.33
C LYS A 84 10.04 -14.05 -5.84
N ALA A 85 9.89 -15.33 -6.13
CA ALA A 85 11.01 -16.16 -6.59
C ALA A 85 11.59 -15.68 -7.94
N PRO A 86 10.79 -15.40 -8.99
CA PRO A 86 11.32 -14.85 -10.23
C PRO A 86 12.06 -13.51 -10.09
N LEU A 87 11.64 -12.64 -9.17
CA LEU A 87 12.35 -11.39 -8.88
C LEU A 87 13.68 -11.65 -8.15
N GLU A 88 13.71 -12.62 -7.24
CA GLU A 88 14.92 -13.03 -6.54
C GLU A 88 15.94 -13.71 -7.47
N GLU A 89 15.49 -14.50 -8.44
CA GLU A 89 16.33 -15.09 -9.49
C GLU A 89 16.97 -14.00 -10.38
N ARG A 90 16.31 -12.84 -10.51
CA ARG A 90 16.84 -11.67 -11.24
C ARG A 90 17.82 -10.83 -10.43
N GLY A 91 18.11 -11.21 -9.18
CA GLY A 91 19.08 -10.53 -8.31
C GLY A 91 18.48 -9.50 -7.36
N PHE A 92 17.16 -9.31 -7.32
CA PHE A 92 16.52 -8.34 -6.43
C PHE A 92 16.15 -8.95 -5.08
N GLU A 93 16.18 -8.16 -4.02
CA GLU A 93 15.41 -8.44 -2.82
C GLU A 93 13.96 -7.92 -3.02
N VAL A 94 12.96 -8.60 -2.45
CA VAL A 94 11.56 -8.20 -2.57
C VAL A 94 11.00 -7.85 -1.20
N ALA A 95 10.62 -6.59 -1.03
CA ALA A 95 9.97 -6.10 0.19
C ALA A 95 8.47 -5.88 -0.07
N VAL A 96 7.62 -6.68 0.58
CA VAL A 96 6.16 -6.62 0.42
C VAL A 96 5.53 -5.82 1.57
N PHE A 97 4.70 -4.82 1.22
CA PHE A 97 4.05 -3.91 2.16
C PHE A 97 2.53 -4.11 2.13
N HIS A 98 1.94 -4.19 3.32
CA HIS A 98 0.49 -4.39 3.46
C HIS A 98 -0.26 -3.06 3.28
N ALA A 99 -1.07 -2.93 2.22
CA ALA A 99 -1.74 -1.70 1.83
C ALA A 99 -3.01 -1.41 2.67
N THR A 100 -2.86 -1.28 3.99
CA THR A 100 -3.96 -0.98 4.94
C THR A 100 -3.73 0.30 5.76
N GLY A 101 -3.12 1.28 5.13
CA GLY A 101 -2.80 2.60 5.66
C GLY A 101 -1.33 2.74 6.03
N MET A 102 -0.94 2.23 7.20
CA MET A 102 0.44 2.37 7.69
C MET A 102 1.49 1.69 6.79
N GLY A 103 1.13 0.58 6.12
CA GLY A 103 2.04 -0.07 5.19
C GLY A 103 2.27 0.74 3.92
N GLY A 104 1.23 1.38 3.37
CA GLY A 104 1.38 2.38 2.31
C GLY A 104 2.22 3.59 2.74
N MET A 105 2.00 4.13 3.94
CA MET A 105 2.84 5.23 4.47
C MET A 105 4.31 4.82 4.59
N ALA A 106 4.58 3.60 5.05
CA ALA A 106 5.93 3.06 5.13
C ALA A 106 6.58 2.90 3.76
N PHE A 107 5.82 2.39 2.80
CA PHE A 107 6.23 2.24 1.41
C PHE A 107 6.61 3.59 0.78
N GLU A 108 5.74 4.60 0.91
CA GLU A 108 6.01 5.94 0.39
C GLU A 108 7.23 6.59 1.08
N SER A 109 7.37 6.39 2.40
CA SER A 109 8.51 6.92 3.16
C SER A 109 9.85 6.36 2.67
N LEU A 110 9.91 5.04 2.39
CA LEU A 110 11.11 4.41 1.82
C LEU A 110 11.33 4.82 0.35
N ALA A 111 10.27 4.94 -0.43
CA ALA A 111 10.36 5.41 -1.80
C ALA A 111 10.93 6.84 -1.89
N ARG A 112 10.48 7.75 -1.02
CA ARG A 112 11.02 9.13 -0.91
C ARG A 112 12.50 9.17 -0.51
N GLN A 113 13.00 8.13 0.14
CA GLN A 113 14.42 8.00 0.50
C GLN A 113 15.26 7.39 -0.63
N GLY A 114 14.67 7.07 -1.79
CA GLY A 114 15.37 6.43 -2.90
C GLY A 114 15.76 4.98 -2.62
N PHE A 115 15.04 4.30 -1.71
CA PHE A 115 15.43 2.97 -1.24
C PHE A 115 15.24 1.87 -2.29
N PHE A 116 14.22 2.00 -3.16
CA PHE A 116 13.86 0.97 -4.13
C PHE A 116 14.54 1.20 -5.48
N ALA A 117 14.93 0.11 -6.14
CA ALA A 117 15.40 0.14 -7.53
C ALA A 117 14.24 0.28 -8.52
N ALA A 118 13.10 -0.32 -8.20
CA ALA A 118 11.81 -0.11 -8.86
C ALA A 118 10.69 -0.49 -7.87
N VAL A 119 9.47 -0.06 -8.18
CA VAL A 119 8.28 -0.42 -7.40
C VAL A 119 7.25 -1.16 -8.24
N MET A 120 6.58 -2.11 -7.60
CA MET A 120 5.42 -2.87 -8.08
C MET A 120 4.23 -2.53 -7.19
N ASP A 121 3.60 -1.41 -7.49
CA ASP A 121 2.53 -0.81 -6.68
C ASP A 121 1.16 -1.28 -7.19
N PHE A 122 0.83 -2.52 -6.86
CA PHE A 122 -0.34 -3.21 -7.40
C PHE A 122 -1.58 -3.13 -6.52
N ALA A 123 -1.47 -2.65 -5.28
CA ALA A 123 -2.58 -2.59 -4.34
C ALA A 123 -2.82 -1.15 -3.90
N LEU A 124 -3.94 -0.58 -4.35
CA LEU A 124 -4.29 0.82 -4.16
C LEU A 124 -5.60 1.07 -3.35
N PRO A 125 -6.07 0.17 -2.45
CA PRO A 125 -7.32 0.40 -1.71
C PRO A 125 -7.23 1.65 -0.81
N GLU A 126 -6.02 1.98 -0.35
CA GLU A 126 -5.77 3.15 0.51
C GLU A 126 -6.15 4.48 -0.14
N LEU A 127 -6.15 4.57 -1.47
CA LEU A 127 -6.59 5.76 -2.21
C LEU A 127 -8.12 5.88 -2.23
N GLY A 128 -8.84 4.77 -2.43
CA GLY A 128 -10.29 4.74 -2.28
C GLY A 128 -10.72 5.10 -0.87
N ASN A 129 -10.02 4.57 0.13
CA ASN A 129 -10.25 4.87 1.54
C ASN A 129 -9.99 6.34 1.87
N LEU A 130 -8.94 6.94 1.29
CA LEU A 130 -8.67 8.37 1.43
C LEU A 130 -9.81 9.21 0.82
N MET A 131 -10.26 8.86 -0.38
CA MET A 131 -11.34 9.55 -1.11
C MET A 131 -12.64 9.62 -0.29
N VAL A 132 -12.94 8.60 0.50
CA VAL A 132 -14.18 8.52 1.29
C VAL A 132 -14.02 8.96 2.75
N GLY A 133 -12.82 9.40 3.16
CA GLY A 133 -12.54 9.84 4.52
C GLY A 133 -12.45 8.71 5.55
N SER A 134 -12.14 7.49 5.10
CA SER A 134 -11.86 6.37 6.00
C SER A 134 -10.53 6.54 6.71
N VAL A 135 -10.40 6.03 7.94
CA VAL A 135 -9.12 5.97 8.66
C VAL A 135 -8.15 4.92 8.10
N VAL A 136 -8.61 4.01 7.23
CA VAL A 136 -7.81 2.94 6.61
C VAL A 136 -7.12 3.45 5.35
N ASN A 137 -6.41 4.58 5.45
CA ASN A 137 -5.76 5.24 4.32
C ASN A 137 -4.28 5.51 4.58
N ALA A 138 -3.51 5.80 3.52
CA ALA A 138 -2.07 6.06 3.58
C ALA A 138 -1.69 7.55 3.39
N GLY A 139 -2.64 8.45 3.60
CA GLY A 139 -2.46 9.90 3.51
C GLY A 139 -2.36 10.44 2.08
N ALA A 140 -2.27 11.76 1.98
CA ALA A 140 -2.27 12.48 0.70
C ALA A 140 -1.06 12.15 -0.20
N ASP A 141 0.01 11.62 0.39
CA ASP A 141 1.25 11.28 -0.29
C ASP A 141 1.22 9.92 -1.01
N ARG A 142 0.16 9.13 -0.81
CA ARG A 142 0.04 7.80 -1.43
C ARG A 142 0.12 7.88 -2.96
N LEU A 143 0.93 7.01 -3.54
CA LEU A 143 1.27 6.89 -4.96
C LEU A 143 2.10 8.07 -5.52
N THR A 144 2.84 8.80 -4.67
CA THR A 144 3.62 9.98 -5.12
C THR A 144 5.12 9.89 -4.82
N GLY A 145 5.54 9.09 -3.85
CA GLY A 145 6.91 9.03 -3.36
C GLY A 145 7.90 8.51 -4.41
N ALA A 146 7.59 7.35 -5.01
CA ALA A 146 8.46 6.75 -6.03
C ALA A 146 8.57 7.64 -7.27
N GLY A 147 7.43 8.15 -7.77
CA GLY A 147 7.40 9.09 -8.89
C GLY A 147 8.20 10.37 -8.64
N ALA A 148 8.09 10.96 -7.44
CA ALA A 148 8.84 12.18 -7.09
C ALA A 148 10.36 11.99 -7.07
N MET A 149 10.82 10.77 -6.76
CA MET A 149 12.23 10.36 -6.74
C MET A 149 12.72 9.79 -8.08
N GLY A 150 11.85 9.68 -9.08
CA GLY A 150 12.22 9.13 -10.39
C GLY A 150 12.41 7.62 -10.40
N ILE A 151 11.93 6.92 -9.36
CA ILE A 151 12.00 5.46 -9.28
C ILE A 151 11.01 4.88 -10.32
N PRO A 152 11.42 3.90 -11.15
CA PRO A 152 10.53 3.21 -12.08
C PRO A 152 9.34 2.55 -11.38
N GLN A 153 8.11 2.76 -11.87
CA GLN A 153 6.88 2.31 -11.21
C GLN A 153 6.02 1.44 -12.13
N ILE A 154 5.85 0.16 -11.78
CA ILE A 154 4.82 -0.71 -12.38
C ILE A 154 3.61 -0.67 -11.46
N VAL A 155 2.44 -0.29 -11.98
CA VAL A 155 1.25 0.01 -11.17
C VAL A 155 0.05 -0.79 -11.68
N ALA A 156 -0.83 -1.22 -10.78
CA ALA A 156 -2.06 -1.93 -11.13
C ALA A 156 -3.22 -1.52 -10.22
N PRO A 157 -4.49 -1.73 -10.62
CA PRO A 157 -5.66 -1.23 -9.92
C PRO A 157 -6.14 -2.15 -8.79
N GLY A 158 -5.24 -2.88 -8.11
CA GLY A 158 -5.67 -3.88 -7.15
C GLY A 158 -6.49 -3.30 -5.99
N CYS A 159 -7.64 -3.91 -5.74
CA CYS A 159 -8.61 -3.53 -4.69
C CYS A 159 -9.13 -2.08 -4.76
N ILE A 160 -9.19 -1.45 -5.95
CA ILE A 160 -9.77 -0.10 -6.09
C ILE A 160 -11.30 -0.10 -6.27
N ASP A 161 -11.92 -1.26 -6.14
CA ASP A 161 -13.35 -1.51 -6.23
C ASP A 161 -14.04 -1.45 -4.86
N LEU A 162 -13.28 -1.56 -3.77
CA LEU A 162 -13.75 -1.57 -2.38
C LEU A 162 -13.30 -0.33 -1.60
N ILE A 163 -14.07 -0.01 -0.55
CA ILE A 163 -13.72 0.91 0.52
C ILE A 163 -13.88 0.23 1.87
N ASP A 164 -12.94 0.49 2.76
CA ASP A 164 -12.90 -0.03 4.13
C ASP A 164 -13.24 1.08 5.11
N PHE A 165 -13.94 0.75 6.19
CA PHE A 165 -14.08 1.57 7.38
C PHE A 165 -13.67 0.78 8.61
N ALA A 166 -13.16 1.49 9.62
CA ALA A 166 -12.95 0.86 10.92
C ALA A 166 -14.29 0.38 11.49
N GLY A 167 -14.34 -0.83 12.04
CA GLY A 167 -15.58 -1.46 12.49
C GLY A 167 -16.34 -0.67 13.57
N TRP A 168 -15.61 0.17 14.32
CA TRP A 168 -16.12 1.08 15.35
C TRP A 168 -16.53 2.46 14.81
N GLN A 169 -16.15 2.82 13.58
CA GLN A 169 -16.49 4.09 12.97
C GLN A 169 -17.95 4.07 12.47
N GLU A 170 -18.66 5.18 12.67
CA GLU A 170 -19.95 5.37 12.01
C GLU A 170 -19.76 5.55 10.51
N ILE A 171 -20.51 4.77 9.72
CA ILE A 171 -20.50 4.88 8.27
C ILE A 171 -21.15 6.21 7.89
N PRO A 172 -20.46 7.08 7.12
CA PRO A 172 -21.02 8.34 6.65
C PRO A 172 -22.34 8.14 5.91
N GLU A 173 -23.31 9.04 6.10
CA GLU A 173 -24.67 8.93 5.52
C GLU A 173 -24.65 8.65 4.01
N LYS A 174 -23.72 9.28 3.30
CA LYS A 174 -23.51 9.12 1.84
C LYS A 174 -23.33 7.65 1.41
N TYR A 175 -22.77 6.79 2.27
CA TYR A 175 -22.46 5.39 1.92
C TYR A 175 -23.44 4.40 2.53
N ARG A 176 -24.52 4.84 3.20
CA ARG A 176 -25.50 3.92 3.80
C ARG A 176 -26.45 3.28 2.77
N ASP A 177 -26.35 3.69 1.52
CA ASP A 177 -27.14 3.23 0.37
C ASP A 177 -26.77 1.82 -0.13
N ARG A 178 -25.71 1.23 0.41
CA ARG A 178 -25.12 -0.03 -0.06
C ARG A 178 -24.75 -0.96 1.10
N PRO A 179 -24.69 -2.28 0.86
CA PRO A 179 -24.34 -3.24 1.90
C PRO A 179 -22.88 -3.07 2.34
N PHE A 180 -22.64 -3.29 3.64
CA PHE A 180 -21.30 -3.42 4.20
C PHE A 180 -21.08 -4.85 4.70
N HIS A 181 -19.93 -5.42 4.38
CA HIS A 181 -19.50 -6.72 4.82
C HIS A 181 -18.46 -6.58 5.94
N ALA A 182 -18.65 -7.30 7.05
CA ALA A 182 -17.64 -7.36 8.11
C ALA A 182 -16.50 -8.27 7.64
N HIS A 183 -15.40 -7.68 7.18
CA HIS A 183 -14.21 -8.44 6.77
C HIS A 183 -13.51 -9.06 7.99
N ASN A 184 -13.44 -8.31 9.09
CA ASN A 184 -13.01 -8.82 10.40
C ASN A 184 -13.56 -7.93 11.53
N ARG A 185 -13.13 -8.17 12.78
CA ARG A 185 -13.58 -7.37 13.95
C ARG A 185 -13.22 -5.87 13.86
N LEU A 186 -12.22 -5.52 13.06
CA LEU A 186 -11.69 -4.17 12.94
C LEU A 186 -12.11 -3.47 11.64
N ILE A 187 -12.56 -4.20 10.60
CA ILE A 187 -12.79 -3.66 9.26
C ILE A 187 -14.16 -4.09 8.73
N LYS A 188 -14.91 -3.11 8.21
CA LYS A 188 -16.11 -3.30 7.38
C LYS A 188 -15.82 -2.76 5.99
N SER A 189 -16.14 -3.49 4.93
CA SER A 189 -15.91 -3.09 3.55
C SER A 189 -17.21 -2.96 2.77
N SER A 190 -17.20 -2.12 1.74
CA SER A 190 -18.29 -1.99 0.75
C SER A 190 -17.75 -1.62 -0.61
N GLY A 191 -18.52 -1.87 -1.67
CA GLY A 191 -18.16 -1.50 -3.03
C GLY A 191 -18.30 0.01 -3.30
N LEU A 192 -17.36 0.55 -4.09
CA LEU A 192 -17.53 1.83 -4.74
C LEU A 192 -18.51 1.72 -5.90
N SER A 193 -19.31 2.76 -6.13
CA SER A 193 -20.17 2.82 -7.32
C SER A 193 -19.33 2.97 -8.60
N PRO A 194 -19.88 2.69 -9.79
CA PRO A 194 -19.18 2.91 -11.06
C PRO A 194 -18.58 4.33 -11.18
N GLU A 195 -19.33 5.37 -10.82
CA GLU A 195 -18.85 6.76 -10.87
C GLU A 195 -17.71 7.03 -9.89
N GLU A 196 -17.77 6.43 -8.69
CA GLU A 196 -16.72 6.56 -7.67
C GLU A 196 -15.45 5.82 -8.08
N ARG A 197 -15.58 4.63 -8.69
CA ARG A 197 -14.45 3.90 -9.29
C ARG A 197 -13.78 4.72 -10.40
N ARG A 198 -14.57 5.35 -11.28
CA ARG A 198 -14.04 6.26 -12.31
C ARG A 198 -13.32 7.47 -11.70
N ALA A 199 -13.87 8.04 -10.62
CA ALA A 199 -13.25 9.15 -9.92
C ALA A 199 -11.89 8.74 -9.31
N LEU A 200 -11.82 7.57 -8.69
CA LEU A 200 -10.60 7.00 -8.13
C LEU A 200 -9.55 6.72 -9.22
N VAL A 201 -9.94 6.16 -10.36
CA VAL A 201 -9.04 5.98 -11.52
C VAL A 201 -8.45 7.32 -11.97
N ARG A 202 -9.27 8.37 -12.06
CA ARG A 202 -8.78 9.72 -12.42
C ARG A 202 -7.78 10.27 -11.40
N ASP A 203 -8.00 10.06 -10.11
CA ASP A 203 -7.06 10.46 -9.06
C ASP A 203 -5.73 9.69 -9.17
N ILE A 204 -5.79 8.37 -9.34
CA ILE A 204 -4.62 7.50 -9.56
C ILE A 204 -3.80 8.01 -10.75
N VAL A 205 -4.42 8.22 -11.90
CA VAL A 205 -3.73 8.69 -13.11
C VAL A 205 -3.17 10.11 -12.92
N ALA A 206 -3.90 10.99 -12.23
CA ALA A 206 -3.42 12.35 -11.93
C ALA A 206 -2.16 12.34 -11.06
N ARG A 207 -2.07 11.42 -10.08
CA ARG A 207 -0.87 11.23 -9.25
C ARG A 207 0.29 10.69 -10.07
N LEU A 208 0.07 9.64 -10.87
CA LEU A 208 1.09 9.02 -11.70
C LEU A 208 1.68 9.97 -12.75
N ARG A 209 0.88 10.90 -13.29
CA ARG A 209 1.34 11.93 -14.24
C ARG A 209 2.39 12.89 -13.65
N GLN A 210 2.50 12.97 -12.33
CA GLN A 210 3.51 13.81 -11.67
C GLN A 210 4.86 13.09 -11.50
N ALA A 211 4.95 11.81 -11.87
CA ALA A 211 6.17 11.04 -11.77
C ALA A 211 7.27 11.62 -12.68
N LYS A 212 8.48 11.69 -12.15
CA LYS A 212 9.70 12.06 -12.90
C LYS A 212 10.37 10.85 -13.56
N GLY A 213 10.02 9.64 -13.12
CA GLY A 213 10.54 8.38 -13.63
C GLY A 213 9.52 7.66 -14.52
N PRO A 214 9.92 6.58 -15.19
CA PRO A 214 9.03 5.81 -16.06
C PRO A 214 7.91 5.16 -15.25
N VAL A 215 6.71 5.21 -15.80
CA VAL A 215 5.51 4.58 -15.23
C VAL A 215 4.91 3.65 -16.25
N HIS A 216 4.61 2.43 -15.84
CA HIS A 216 3.88 1.44 -16.63
C HIS A 216 2.67 0.95 -15.85
N PHE A 217 1.48 1.12 -16.41
CA PHE A 217 0.25 0.65 -15.82
C PHE A 217 -0.12 -0.73 -16.40
N ILE A 218 -0.48 -1.69 -15.56
CA ILE A 218 -1.00 -2.98 -16.00
C ILE A 218 -2.49 -3.00 -15.67
N LEU A 219 -3.32 -3.17 -16.70
CA LEU A 219 -4.76 -3.31 -16.59
C LEU A 219 -5.13 -4.80 -16.63
N PRO A 220 -5.43 -5.44 -15.49
CA PRO A 220 -6.04 -6.77 -15.46
C PRO A 220 -7.55 -6.65 -15.76
N ALA A 221 -7.95 -6.89 -17.01
CA ALA A 221 -9.33 -6.71 -17.45
C ALA A 221 -10.30 -7.78 -16.90
N GLY A 222 -9.80 -8.83 -16.27
CA GLY A 222 -10.58 -9.93 -15.71
C GLY A 222 -10.91 -9.83 -14.22
N GLY A 223 -10.44 -8.78 -13.53
CA GLY A 223 -10.70 -8.54 -12.10
C GLY A 223 -9.50 -7.99 -11.35
N VAL A 224 -9.76 -7.27 -10.26
CA VAL A 224 -8.81 -6.47 -9.50
C VAL A 224 -8.55 -6.98 -8.08
N GLU A 225 -9.27 -7.98 -7.58
CA GLU A 225 -9.00 -8.59 -6.28
C GLU A 225 -9.25 -10.12 -6.24
N GLU A 226 -9.91 -10.75 -5.27
CA GLU A 226 -10.31 -12.17 -5.37
C GLU A 226 -11.83 -12.33 -5.26
N TRP A 227 -12.48 -11.45 -4.50
CA TRP A 227 -13.92 -11.45 -4.28
C TRP A 227 -14.73 -10.81 -5.42
N ASP A 228 -14.07 -10.29 -6.47
CA ASP A 228 -14.70 -9.73 -7.67
C ASP A 228 -14.82 -10.74 -8.82
N ARG A 229 -14.43 -12.00 -8.57
CA ARG A 229 -14.69 -13.15 -9.45
C ARG A 229 -16.18 -13.48 -9.53
N GLU A 230 -16.60 -14.07 -10.65
CA GLU A 230 -17.98 -14.52 -10.83
C GLU A 230 -18.42 -15.45 -9.69
N GLY A 231 -19.52 -15.09 -9.01
CA GLY A 231 -20.07 -15.84 -7.89
C GLY A 231 -19.58 -15.39 -6.51
N GLU A 232 -18.57 -14.52 -6.43
CA GLU A 232 -18.07 -13.97 -5.18
C GLU A 232 -18.81 -12.68 -4.76
N PRO A 233 -18.76 -12.27 -3.48
CA PRO A 233 -19.58 -11.19 -2.94
C PRO A 233 -19.35 -9.79 -3.53
N ALA A 234 -18.14 -9.51 -4.06
CA ALA A 234 -17.79 -8.23 -4.66
C ALA A 234 -17.88 -8.25 -6.20
N HIS A 235 -18.42 -9.33 -6.78
CA HIS A 235 -18.60 -9.45 -8.22
C HIS A 235 -19.53 -8.38 -8.78
N ASP A 236 -18.93 -7.38 -9.43
CA ASP A 236 -19.63 -6.25 -10.05
C ASP A 236 -19.06 -6.03 -11.46
N PRO A 237 -19.62 -6.70 -12.48
CA PRO A 237 -19.12 -6.59 -13.85
C PRO A 237 -19.29 -5.18 -14.43
N GLU A 238 -20.32 -4.43 -13.99
CA GLU A 238 -20.52 -3.04 -14.42
C GLU A 238 -19.46 -2.11 -13.82
N GLY A 239 -19.19 -2.26 -12.52
CA GLY A 239 -18.13 -1.51 -11.85
C GLY A 239 -16.73 -1.85 -12.35
N LEU A 240 -16.46 -3.12 -12.68
CA LEU A 240 -15.18 -3.52 -13.32
C LEU A 240 -15.04 -2.92 -14.71
N ALA A 241 -16.10 -2.95 -15.52
CA ALA A 241 -16.12 -2.31 -16.84
C ALA A 241 -15.88 -0.79 -16.71
N ALA A 242 -16.43 -0.16 -15.67
CA ALA A 242 -16.20 1.25 -15.41
C ALA A 242 -14.73 1.59 -15.10
N ILE A 243 -14.04 0.74 -14.32
CA ILE A 243 -12.58 0.85 -14.08
C ILE A 243 -11.82 0.72 -15.40
N CYS A 244 -12.08 -0.36 -16.16
CA CYS A 244 -11.37 -0.67 -17.40
C CYS A 244 -11.53 0.46 -18.43
N ASP A 245 -12.76 0.91 -18.66
CA ASP A 245 -13.05 1.98 -19.63
C ASP A 245 -12.40 3.30 -19.25
N GLU A 246 -12.42 3.64 -17.96
CA GLU A 246 -11.79 4.88 -17.51
C GLU A 246 -10.27 4.81 -17.64
N LEU A 247 -9.64 3.68 -17.31
CA LEU A 247 -8.20 3.48 -17.49
C LEU A 247 -7.80 3.60 -18.97
N ARG A 248 -8.53 2.94 -19.89
CA ARG A 248 -8.29 3.05 -21.33
C ARG A 248 -8.41 4.49 -21.85
N ARG A 249 -9.27 5.31 -21.26
CA ARG A 249 -9.46 6.72 -21.64
C ARG A 249 -8.40 7.64 -21.05
N THR A 250 -7.98 7.39 -19.81
CA THR A 250 -7.20 8.34 -19.01
C THR A 250 -5.70 8.03 -19.03
N VAL A 251 -5.32 6.75 -19.06
CA VAL A 251 -3.93 6.33 -19.19
C VAL A 251 -3.45 6.60 -20.61
N SER A 252 -2.45 7.46 -20.70
CA SER A 252 -1.87 7.93 -21.95
C SER A 252 -0.44 8.38 -21.70
N ALA A 253 0.34 8.57 -22.77
CA ALA A 253 1.71 9.04 -22.68
C ALA A 253 1.81 10.28 -21.76
N PRO A 254 2.81 10.34 -20.86
CA PRO A 254 4.00 9.48 -20.78
C PRO A 254 3.81 8.15 -20.02
N ILE A 255 2.60 7.86 -19.49
CA ILE A 255 2.32 6.59 -18.82
C ILE A 255 2.09 5.52 -19.89
N ALA A 256 2.92 4.48 -19.89
CA ALA A 256 2.71 3.31 -20.73
C ALA A 256 1.65 2.39 -20.11
N MET A 257 0.96 1.59 -20.93
CA MET A 257 -0.02 0.64 -20.44
C MET A 257 0.05 -0.70 -21.17
N THR A 258 -0.07 -1.79 -20.41
CA THR A 258 -0.36 -3.12 -20.94
C THR A 258 -1.70 -3.58 -20.39
N GLU A 259 -2.64 -3.90 -21.28
CA GLU A 259 -3.87 -4.57 -20.92
C GLU A 259 -3.67 -6.08 -21.00
N VAL A 260 -4.13 -6.78 -19.96
CA VAL A 260 -4.07 -8.24 -19.87
C VAL A 260 -5.49 -8.76 -19.70
N ALA A 261 -5.93 -9.63 -20.59
CA ALA A 261 -7.22 -10.31 -20.53
C ALA A 261 -7.21 -11.43 -19.46
N ALA A 262 -6.91 -11.06 -18.22
CA ALA A 262 -6.82 -11.96 -17.07
C ALA A 262 -7.12 -11.22 -15.76
N HIS A 263 -7.31 -11.99 -14.69
CA HIS A 263 -7.44 -11.47 -13.33
C HIS A 263 -6.08 -11.02 -12.78
N ILE A 264 -6.06 -10.05 -11.85
CA ILE A 264 -4.83 -9.65 -11.15
C ILE A 264 -4.11 -10.83 -10.43
N ASN A 265 -4.88 -11.84 -10.03
CA ASN A 265 -4.39 -13.02 -9.32
C ASN A 265 -3.93 -14.16 -10.25
N ASP A 266 -4.09 -14.01 -11.56
CA ASP A 266 -3.72 -15.04 -12.53
C ASP A 266 -2.24 -14.93 -12.94
N GLN A 267 -1.68 -16.03 -13.46
CA GLN A 267 -0.28 -16.08 -13.88
C GLN A 267 0.05 -15.02 -14.95
N ALA A 268 -0.87 -14.79 -15.90
CA ALA A 268 -0.69 -13.84 -16.99
C ALA A 268 -0.44 -12.40 -16.51
N PHE A 269 -1.03 -11.99 -15.38
CA PHE A 269 -0.75 -10.68 -14.79
C PHE A 269 0.69 -10.59 -14.26
N SER A 270 1.15 -11.64 -13.57
CA SER A 270 2.52 -11.72 -13.05
C SER A 270 3.55 -11.76 -14.18
N ASP A 271 3.26 -12.49 -15.26
CA ASP A 271 4.12 -12.57 -16.44
C ASP A 271 4.23 -11.19 -17.14
N ALA A 272 3.13 -10.45 -17.24
CA ALA A 272 3.14 -9.10 -17.79
C ALA A 272 4.00 -8.13 -16.95
N ALA A 273 3.91 -8.23 -15.61
CA ALA A 273 4.76 -7.43 -14.71
C ALA A 273 6.25 -7.75 -14.86
N LEU A 274 6.59 -9.05 -14.98
CA LEU A 274 7.98 -9.47 -15.21
C LEU A 274 8.49 -9.02 -16.58
N ALA A 275 7.66 -9.09 -17.63
CA ALA A 275 8.04 -8.63 -18.97
C ALA A 275 8.37 -7.12 -19.00
N VAL A 276 7.59 -6.30 -18.30
CA VAL A 276 7.86 -4.86 -18.16
C VAL A 276 9.18 -4.62 -17.42
N LEU A 277 9.40 -5.33 -16.31
CA LEU A 277 10.65 -5.22 -15.56
C LEU A 277 11.86 -5.65 -16.39
N ASP A 278 11.74 -6.75 -17.14
CA ASP A 278 12.81 -7.29 -17.98
C ASP A 278 13.18 -6.31 -19.11
N ASP A 279 12.20 -5.64 -19.74
CA ASP A 279 12.44 -4.54 -20.68
C ASP A 279 13.24 -3.41 -20.02
N TRP A 280 12.82 -2.97 -18.84
CA TRP A 280 13.49 -1.90 -18.11
C TRP A 280 14.92 -2.25 -17.71
N ILE A 281 15.18 -3.50 -17.33
CA ILE A 281 16.53 -3.99 -17.06
C ILE A 281 17.36 -3.98 -18.35
N ALA A 282 16.83 -4.50 -19.46
CA ALA A 282 17.53 -4.54 -20.75
C ALA A 282 17.89 -3.14 -21.26
N ARG A 283 17.05 -2.14 -20.98
CA ARG A 283 17.27 -0.73 -21.33
C ARG A 283 18.12 0.04 -20.32
N GLY A 284 18.54 -0.61 -19.23
CA GLY A 284 19.34 0.02 -18.16
C GLY A 284 18.58 1.03 -17.30
N ILE A 285 17.25 1.03 -17.35
CA ILE A 285 16.36 1.85 -16.52
C ILE A 285 16.39 1.36 -15.07
N VAL A 286 16.31 0.03 -14.88
CA VAL A 286 16.44 -0.63 -13.57
C VAL A 286 17.79 -1.33 -13.51
N LYS A 287 18.57 -1.06 -12.46
CA LYS A 287 19.89 -1.67 -12.24
C LYS A 287 19.80 -2.84 -11.27
N ARG A 288 20.56 -3.90 -11.56
CA ARG A 288 20.80 -5.05 -10.68
C ARG A 288 21.96 -4.78 -9.73
#